data_AF-A0A9X5YQY6-F1
#
_entry.id   AF-A0A9X5YQY6-F1
#
_cell.length_a   1.000
_cell.length_b   1.000
_cell.length_c   1.000
_cell.angle_alpha   90.00
_cell.angle_beta   90.00
_cell.angle_gamma   90.00
#
_symmetry.space_group_name_H-M   'P 1'
#
loop_
_entity.id
_entity.type
_entity.pdbx_description
1 polymer ?
#
loop_
_entity_poly.entity_id
_entity_poly.type
_entity_poly.pdbx_seq_one_letter_code
_entity_poly.pdbx_strand_id
1 'polypeptide(L)'
;MVLRHESGFSKFAQDEARCLAEMTKDKIKVRLIERRRAATCIPYKRAERIIDAADPGCDNPAEAALLWVLKSVSAFEVVTQFEIIVNGRRYFADIAIPGLMIIFEFDGIGKLGKNEADFARAKREWIQRENDLRSAGWTIYRVSWRDYEDFSALRAWAIQLLRPHQVAIPEHAEALWALPTEACDGPNRRFHTRSR
;
A
#
# COMPACT_ATOMS: atom_id res chain seq x y z
N MET A 1 11.99 -3.12 -0.83
CA MET A 1 11.01 -3.13 -1.94
C MET A 1 11.73 -2.75 -3.23
N VAL A 2 11.56 -3.48 -4.34
CA VAL A 2 12.38 -3.28 -5.57
C VAL A 2 12.21 -1.89 -6.16
N LEU A 3 10.98 -1.45 -6.46
CA LEU A 3 10.75 -0.13 -7.07
C LEU A 3 11.30 1.01 -6.21
N ARG A 4 11.07 0.96 -4.90
CA ARG A 4 11.60 1.95 -3.93
C ARG A 4 13.12 2.06 -3.98
N HIS A 5 13.81 0.91 -4.03
CA HIS A 5 15.27 0.84 -4.07
C HIS A 5 15.80 1.40 -5.39
N GLU A 6 15.30 0.90 -6.52
CA GLU A 6 15.79 1.29 -7.85
C GLU A 6 15.51 2.76 -8.17
N SER A 7 14.43 3.33 -7.62
CA SER A 7 14.07 4.73 -7.85
C SER A 7 14.65 5.71 -6.84
N GLY A 8 15.36 5.23 -5.80
CA GLY A 8 15.87 6.08 -4.71
C GLY A 8 14.77 6.84 -3.95
N PHE A 9 13.57 6.26 -3.84
CA PHE A 9 12.40 7.02 -3.34
C PHE A 9 12.60 7.59 -1.95
N SER A 10 12.30 8.88 -1.81
CA SER A 10 12.22 9.60 -0.55
C SER A 10 10.86 10.26 -0.42
N LYS A 11 10.20 10.09 0.73
CA LYS A 11 8.92 10.76 1.00
C LYS A 11 9.02 12.29 0.94
N PHE A 12 10.22 12.85 1.13
CA PHE A 12 10.47 14.29 1.07
C PHE A 12 10.77 14.82 -0.35
N ALA A 13 11.00 13.92 -1.33
CA ALA A 13 11.30 14.24 -2.72
C ALA A 13 10.76 13.12 -3.62
N GLN A 14 9.47 13.20 -3.98
CA GLN A 14 8.74 12.09 -4.58
C GLN A 14 8.73 12.12 -6.11
N ASP A 15 8.63 13.29 -6.74
CA ASP A 15 8.29 13.40 -8.17
C ASP A 15 9.30 12.70 -9.09
N GLU A 16 10.60 12.99 -8.91
CA GLU A 16 11.67 12.37 -9.68
C GLU A 16 11.73 10.85 -9.44
N ALA A 17 11.62 10.43 -8.18
CA ALA A 17 11.62 9.02 -7.83
C ALA A 17 10.41 8.27 -8.42
N ARG A 18 9.22 8.89 -8.47
CA ARG A 18 8.04 8.29 -9.09
C ARG A 18 8.23 8.15 -10.60
N CYS A 19 8.82 9.14 -11.27
CA CYS A 19 9.17 9.05 -12.69
C CYS A 19 10.15 7.89 -12.96
N LEU A 20 11.22 7.77 -12.17
CA LEU A 20 12.18 6.67 -12.28
C LEU A 20 11.55 5.30 -11.99
N ALA A 21 10.58 5.23 -11.07
CA ALA A 21 9.84 4.01 -10.80
C ALA A 21 8.98 3.58 -11.99
N GLU A 22 8.30 4.52 -12.67
CA GLU A 22 7.55 4.23 -13.90
C GLU A 22 8.47 3.72 -15.02
N MET A 23 9.63 4.36 -15.23
CA MET A 23 10.64 3.85 -16.18
C MET A 23 11.11 2.43 -15.82
N THR A 24 11.21 2.12 -14.53
CA THR A 24 11.58 0.78 -14.05
C THR A 24 10.45 -0.23 -14.31
N LYS A 25 9.19 0.14 -14.10
CA LYS A 25 8.03 -0.68 -14.45
C LYS A 25 8.01 -0.99 -15.95
N ASP A 26 8.27 -0.01 -16.80
CA ASP A 26 8.33 -0.21 -18.26
C ASP A 26 9.40 -1.22 -18.66
N LYS A 27 10.60 -1.14 -18.07
CA LYS A 27 11.67 -2.15 -18.27
C LYS A 27 11.22 -3.55 -17.84
N ILE A 28 10.48 -3.66 -16.73
CA ILE A 28 9.94 -4.95 -16.26
C ILE A 28 8.89 -5.48 -17.23
N LYS A 29 7.99 -4.62 -17.74
CA LYS A 29 6.97 -5.01 -18.74
C LYS A 29 7.58 -5.49 -20.05
N VAL A 30 8.64 -4.83 -20.54
CA VAL A 30 9.37 -5.30 -21.73
C VAL A 30 9.88 -6.73 -21.53
N ARG A 31 10.54 -7.01 -20.40
CA ARG A 31 11.00 -8.37 -20.05
C ARG A 31 9.86 -9.37 -19.90
N LEU A 32 8.71 -8.93 -19.39
CA LEU A 32 7.51 -9.75 -19.26
C LEU A 32 6.96 -10.14 -20.66
N ILE A 33 6.98 -9.23 -21.63
CA ILE A 33 6.58 -9.49 -23.02
C ILE A 33 7.53 -10.51 -23.68
N GLU A 34 8.84 -10.36 -23.49
CA GLU A 34 9.84 -11.30 -24.00
C GLU A 34 9.62 -12.71 -23.44
N ARG A 35 9.41 -12.83 -22.13
CA ARG A 35 9.11 -14.11 -21.49
C ARG A 35 7.82 -14.75 -21.99
N ARG A 36 6.78 -13.95 -22.23
CA ARG A 36 5.52 -14.44 -22.81
C ARG A 36 5.72 -15.04 -24.21
N ARG A 37 6.64 -14.51 -25.01
CA ARG A 37 6.97 -15.07 -26.34
C ARG A 37 7.69 -16.41 -26.24
N ALA A 38 8.51 -16.59 -25.20
CA ALA A 38 9.29 -17.82 -24.98
C ALA A 38 8.54 -18.92 -24.20
N ALA A 39 7.51 -18.56 -23.42
CA ALA A 39 6.77 -19.48 -22.56
C ALA A 39 5.25 -19.31 -22.73
N THR A 40 4.54 -20.40 -22.99
CA THR A 40 3.11 -20.39 -23.35
C THR A 40 2.15 -20.25 -22.16
N CYS A 41 2.62 -20.39 -20.90
CA CYS A 41 1.75 -20.54 -19.72
C CYS A 41 1.84 -19.41 -18.67
N ILE A 42 2.50 -18.30 -18.95
CA ILE A 42 2.60 -17.20 -17.97
C ILE A 42 1.29 -16.38 -17.97
N PRO A 43 0.68 -16.10 -16.79
CA PRO A 43 -0.50 -15.24 -16.68
C PRO A 43 -0.13 -13.76 -16.89
N TYR A 44 0.24 -13.41 -18.11
CA TYR A 44 0.82 -12.12 -18.50
C TYR A 44 -0.01 -10.91 -18.06
N LYS A 45 -1.33 -10.93 -18.34
CA LYS A 45 -2.23 -9.81 -18.01
C LYS A 45 -2.28 -9.53 -16.51
N ARG A 46 -2.16 -10.58 -15.69
CA ARG A 46 -2.14 -10.45 -14.23
C ARG A 46 -0.82 -9.83 -13.76
N ALA A 47 0.30 -10.31 -14.30
CA ALA A 47 1.61 -9.77 -13.97
C ALA A 47 1.73 -8.29 -14.34
N GLU A 48 1.24 -7.90 -15.52
CA GLU A 48 1.18 -6.51 -15.98
C GLU A 48 0.39 -5.62 -15.00
N ARG A 49 -0.83 -6.02 -14.61
CA ARG A 49 -1.64 -5.29 -13.62
C ARG A 49 -0.96 -5.13 -12.27
N ILE A 50 -0.25 -6.17 -11.80
CA ILE A 50 0.50 -6.09 -10.53
C ILE A 50 1.66 -5.09 -10.66
N ILE A 51 2.37 -5.08 -11.80
CA ILE A 51 3.45 -4.12 -12.06
C ILE A 51 2.91 -2.70 -12.08
N ASP A 52 1.77 -2.47 -12.74
CA ASP A 52 1.09 -1.17 -12.79
C ASP A 52 0.67 -0.69 -11.40
N ALA A 53 0.06 -1.59 -10.60
CA ALA A 53 -0.44 -1.26 -9.28
C ALA A 53 0.66 -1.02 -8.25
N ALA A 54 1.84 -1.61 -8.42
CA ALA A 54 2.97 -1.44 -7.51
C ALA A 54 3.43 0.02 -7.43
N ASP A 55 3.98 0.42 -6.30
CA ASP A 55 4.34 1.82 -6.06
C ASP A 55 5.61 1.94 -5.21
N PRO A 56 6.55 2.84 -5.54
CA PRO A 56 7.79 3.02 -4.78
C PRO A 56 7.58 3.58 -3.36
N GLY A 57 6.41 4.17 -3.08
CA GLY A 57 6.08 4.72 -1.77
C GLY A 57 5.94 3.66 -0.68
N CYS A 58 5.66 2.40 -1.02
CA CYS A 58 5.62 1.30 -0.05
C CYS A 58 7.01 0.99 0.51
N ASP A 59 7.19 1.15 1.82
CA ASP A 59 8.45 0.91 2.53
C ASP A 59 8.71 -0.58 2.77
N ASN A 60 7.63 -1.33 3.01
CA ASN A 60 7.68 -2.74 3.33
C ASN A 60 6.58 -3.55 2.58
N PRO A 61 6.67 -4.90 2.60
CA PRO A 61 5.67 -5.73 1.92
C PRO A 61 4.26 -5.61 2.47
N ALA A 62 4.07 -5.27 3.75
CA ALA A 62 2.74 -5.11 4.35
C ALA A 62 2.02 -3.90 3.74
N GLU A 63 2.70 -2.78 3.59
CA GLU A 63 2.17 -1.62 2.86
C GLU A 63 1.83 -1.98 1.41
N ALA A 64 2.67 -2.75 0.72
CA ALA A 64 2.39 -3.17 -0.66
C ALA A 64 1.16 -4.10 -0.76
N ALA A 65 0.97 -4.99 0.21
CA ALA A 65 -0.20 -5.86 0.29
C ALA A 65 -1.48 -5.04 0.56
N LEU A 66 -1.42 -4.08 1.50
CA LEU A 66 -2.54 -3.18 1.77
C LEU A 66 -2.88 -2.29 0.56
N LEU A 67 -1.86 -1.75 -0.13
CA LEU A 67 -2.05 -0.99 -1.37
C LEU A 67 -2.77 -1.81 -2.43
N TRP A 68 -2.37 -3.07 -2.61
CA TRP A 68 -3.03 -3.98 -3.55
C TRP A 68 -4.50 -4.21 -3.18
N VAL A 69 -4.82 -4.47 -1.91
CA VAL A 69 -6.21 -4.61 -1.45
C VAL A 69 -7.01 -3.35 -1.76
N LEU A 70 -6.52 -2.17 -1.37
CA LEU A 70 -7.23 -0.90 -1.53
C LEU A 70 -7.43 -0.54 -3.02
N LYS A 71 -6.39 -0.69 -3.85
CA LYS A 71 -6.49 -0.49 -5.31
C LYS A 71 -7.44 -1.49 -5.97
N SER A 72 -7.65 -2.68 -5.38
CA SER A 72 -8.57 -3.68 -5.92
C SER A 72 -10.05 -3.38 -5.67
N VAL A 73 -10.36 -2.35 -4.88
CA VAL A 73 -11.73 -2.00 -4.50
C VAL A 73 -12.07 -0.53 -4.74
N SER A 74 -11.08 0.36 -4.81
CA SER A 74 -11.30 1.80 -4.83
C SER A 74 -11.67 2.34 -6.23
N ALA A 75 -12.67 3.20 -6.28
CA ALA A 75 -12.95 4.08 -7.43
C ALA A 75 -12.18 5.40 -7.39
N PHE A 76 -11.54 5.69 -6.26
CA PHE A 76 -10.77 6.91 -6.02
C PHE A 76 -9.28 6.64 -6.14
N GLU A 77 -8.53 7.72 -6.34
CA GLU A 77 -7.07 7.66 -6.33
C GLU A 77 -6.55 7.19 -4.97
N VAL A 78 -5.72 6.14 -4.99
CA VAL A 78 -5.04 5.57 -3.82
C VAL A 78 -3.56 5.95 -3.90
N VAL A 79 -3.11 6.83 -3.02
CA VAL A 79 -1.77 7.45 -3.06
C VAL A 79 -0.94 6.97 -1.88
N THR A 80 0.29 6.50 -2.13
CA THR A 80 1.24 6.13 -1.07
C THR A 80 2.03 7.34 -0.59
N GLN A 81 2.47 7.34 0.67
CA GLN A 81 3.32 8.40 1.24
C GLN A 81 2.74 9.81 0.97
N PHE A 82 1.42 9.95 1.02
CA PHE A 82 0.74 11.21 0.71
C PHE A 82 1.11 12.29 1.73
N GLU A 83 1.57 13.43 1.24
CA GLU A 83 1.97 14.55 2.09
C GLU A 83 0.73 15.31 2.60
N ILE A 84 0.69 15.52 3.90
CA ILE A 84 -0.36 16.28 4.58
C ILE A 84 0.30 17.36 5.41
N ILE A 85 -0.06 18.62 5.16
CA ILE A 85 0.43 19.78 5.91
C ILE A 85 -0.68 20.26 6.84
N VAL A 86 -0.44 20.21 8.14
CA VAL A 86 -1.36 20.71 9.17
C VAL A 86 -0.58 21.60 10.13
N ASN A 87 -1.04 22.84 10.33
CA ASN A 87 -0.41 23.80 11.25
C ASN A 87 1.12 23.95 11.04
N GLY A 88 1.56 23.94 9.78
CA GLY A 88 2.98 24.04 9.41
C GLY A 88 3.80 22.77 9.62
N ARG A 89 3.20 21.67 10.12
CA ARG A 89 3.84 20.36 10.27
C ARG A 89 3.54 19.50 9.04
N ARG A 90 4.58 18.80 8.57
CA ARG A 90 4.51 17.86 7.45
C ARG A 90 4.34 16.43 7.97
N TYR A 91 3.34 15.76 7.45
CA TYR A 91 3.03 14.37 7.75
C TYR A 91 2.98 13.57 6.45
N PHE A 92 3.27 12.27 6.54
CA PHE A 92 3.16 11.35 5.41
C PHE A 92 2.31 10.16 5.85
N ALA A 93 1.22 9.93 5.13
CA ALA A 93 0.38 8.75 5.31
C ALA A 93 0.94 7.59 4.48
N ASP A 94 1.06 6.39 5.06
CA ASP A 94 1.56 5.22 4.31
C ASP A 94 0.76 5.02 3.02
N ILE A 95 -0.57 5.06 3.13
CA ILE A 95 -1.52 5.10 2.02
C ILE A 95 -2.66 6.08 2.38
N ALA A 96 -3.12 6.86 1.41
CA ALA A 96 -4.27 7.74 1.54
C ALA A 96 -5.21 7.60 0.35
N ILE A 97 -6.48 7.94 0.57
CA ILE A 97 -7.44 8.28 -0.47
C ILE A 97 -7.77 9.76 -0.28
N PRO A 98 -7.01 10.67 -0.93
CA PRO A 98 -7.10 12.10 -0.64
C PRO A 98 -8.50 12.68 -0.88
N GLY A 99 -9.16 12.25 -1.95
CA GLY A 99 -10.52 12.69 -2.29
C GLY A 99 -11.58 12.35 -1.23
N LEU A 100 -11.27 11.44 -0.30
CA LEU A 100 -12.15 11.04 0.81
C LEU A 100 -11.62 11.47 2.18
N MET A 101 -10.44 12.08 2.25
CA MET A 101 -9.73 12.37 3.49
C MET A 101 -9.53 11.12 4.38
N ILE A 102 -9.20 9.98 3.76
CA ILE A 102 -8.96 8.72 4.47
C ILE A 102 -7.47 8.37 4.41
N ILE A 103 -6.92 7.96 5.56
CA ILE A 103 -5.56 7.45 5.74
C ILE A 103 -5.63 5.99 6.17
N PHE A 104 -4.72 5.19 5.63
CA PHE A 104 -4.45 3.83 6.06
C PHE A 104 -2.99 3.74 6.52
N GLU A 105 -2.76 3.29 7.74
CA GLU A 105 -1.41 3.05 8.30
C GLU A 105 -1.22 1.57 8.60
N PHE A 106 -0.02 1.07 8.36
CA PHE A 106 0.35 -0.27 8.82
C PHE A 106 1.02 -0.19 10.20
N ASP A 107 0.37 -0.76 11.21
CA ASP A 107 0.92 -0.84 12.57
C ASP A 107 1.71 -2.15 12.75
N GLY A 108 3.01 -2.07 12.49
CA GLY A 108 3.94 -3.11 12.89
C GLY A 108 4.15 -3.05 14.39
N ILE A 109 3.81 -4.13 15.10
CA ILE A 109 4.02 -4.31 16.55
C ILE A 109 5.43 -3.82 16.93
N GLY A 110 5.51 -2.62 17.53
CA GLY A 110 6.73 -2.10 18.14
C GLY A 110 7.37 -0.90 17.42
N LYS A 111 6.91 0.31 17.73
CA LYS A 111 7.72 1.53 17.64
C LYS A 111 7.56 2.38 18.90
N LEU A 112 8.02 1.84 20.03
CA LEU A 112 8.18 2.63 21.24
C LEU A 112 9.62 2.39 21.75
N GLY A 113 10.34 3.49 22.00
CA GLY A 113 11.81 3.56 22.07
C GLY A 113 12.48 2.67 23.13
N LYS A 114 13.82 2.64 23.09
CA LYS A 114 14.64 1.76 23.95
C LYS A 114 14.79 2.23 25.40
N ASN A 115 14.42 3.48 25.70
CA ASN A 115 14.43 4.06 27.05
C ASN A 115 13.15 4.87 27.33
N GLU A 116 12.89 5.16 28.60
CA GLU A 116 11.64 5.78 29.08
C GLU A 116 11.42 7.22 28.56
N ALA A 117 12.49 8.00 28.41
CA ALA A 117 12.41 9.36 27.89
C ALA A 117 12.08 9.40 26.38
N ASP A 118 12.71 8.54 25.59
CA ASP A 118 12.43 8.37 24.17
C ASP A 118 11.03 7.79 23.95
N PHE A 119 10.58 6.89 24.83
CA PHE A 119 9.21 6.39 24.85
C PHE A 119 8.20 7.52 25.07
N ALA A 120 8.40 8.36 26.09
CA ALA A 120 7.50 9.47 26.40
C ALA A 120 7.46 10.53 25.28
N ARG A 121 8.59 10.79 24.62
CA ARG A 121 8.66 11.67 23.45
C ARG A 121 7.92 11.08 22.25
N ALA A 122 8.22 9.84 21.88
CA ALA A 122 7.57 9.15 20.77
C ALA A 122 6.05 9.06 20.96
N LYS A 123 5.60 8.78 22.19
CA LYS A 123 4.17 8.77 22.53
C LYS A 123 3.52 10.14 22.36
N ARG A 124 4.17 11.23 22.79
CA ARG A 124 3.67 12.60 22.61
C ARG A 124 3.60 12.98 21.13
N GLU A 125 4.62 12.67 20.35
CA GLU A 125 4.64 12.91 18.91
C GLU A 125 3.55 12.13 18.19
N TRP A 126 3.32 10.88 18.57
CA TRP A 126 2.25 10.04 18.03
C TRP A 126 0.85 10.62 18.34
N ILE A 127 0.60 11.02 19.60
CA ILE A 127 -0.67 11.67 20.00
C ILE A 127 -0.87 12.98 19.24
N GLN A 128 0.16 13.83 19.16
CA GLN A 128 0.09 15.11 18.45
C GLN A 128 -0.22 14.91 16.97
N ARG A 129 0.47 13.96 16.34
CA ARG A 129 0.24 13.59 14.94
C ARG A 129 -1.21 13.18 14.70
N GLU A 130 -1.74 12.30 15.54
CA GLU A 130 -3.10 11.81 15.39
C GLU A 130 -4.13 12.93 15.58
N ASN A 131 -3.93 13.79 16.58
CA ASN A 131 -4.79 14.95 16.81
C ASN A 131 -4.77 15.94 15.63
N ASP A 132 -3.58 16.26 15.10
CA ASP A 132 -3.43 17.16 13.96
C ASP A 132 -4.19 16.63 12.74
N LEU A 133 -3.98 15.36 12.39
CA LEU A 133 -4.67 14.76 11.24
C LEU A 133 -6.20 14.73 11.43
N ARG A 134 -6.67 14.27 12.60
CA ARG A 134 -8.11 14.18 12.88
C ARG A 134 -8.79 15.54 12.92
N SER A 135 -8.15 16.54 13.54
CA SER A 135 -8.67 17.92 13.57
C SER A 135 -8.69 18.57 12.19
N ALA A 136 -7.79 18.17 11.28
CA ALA A 136 -7.81 18.55 9.88
C ALA A 136 -8.84 17.78 9.04
N GLY A 137 -9.67 16.90 9.64
CA GLY A 137 -10.74 16.17 8.97
C GLY A 137 -10.36 14.78 8.45
N TRP A 138 -9.13 14.31 8.69
CA TRP A 138 -8.71 12.99 8.23
C TRP A 138 -9.26 11.87 9.10
N THR A 139 -9.76 10.83 8.45
CA THR A 139 -10.10 9.55 9.09
C THR A 139 -8.93 8.59 8.95
N ILE A 140 -8.46 8.03 10.06
CA ILE A 140 -7.30 7.13 10.09
C ILE A 140 -7.76 5.71 10.43
N TYR A 141 -7.45 4.76 9.55
CA TYR A 141 -7.59 3.33 9.78
C TYR A 141 -6.22 2.68 9.90
N ARG A 142 -6.10 1.71 10.82
CA ARG A 142 -4.85 0.96 11.04
C ARG A 142 -5.05 -0.50 10.75
N VAL A 143 -4.09 -1.09 10.07
CA VAL A 143 -4.04 -2.50 9.72
C VAL A 143 -2.81 -3.11 10.38
N SER A 144 -2.97 -4.31 10.93
CA SER A 144 -1.96 -5.06 11.64
C SER A 144 -1.62 -6.36 10.90
N TRP A 145 -0.63 -7.10 11.40
CA TRP A 145 -0.31 -8.42 10.87
C TRP A 145 -1.49 -9.41 10.87
N ARG A 146 -2.38 -9.32 11.87
CA ARG A 146 -3.53 -10.23 12.00
C ARG A 146 -4.52 -10.10 10.84
N ASP A 147 -4.65 -8.89 10.30
CA ASP A 147 -5.58 -8.61 9.21
C ASP A 147 -5.16 -9.29 7.90
N TYR A 148 -3.87 -9.65 7.76
CA TYR A 148 -3.37 -10.41 6.60
C TYR A 148 -3.55 -11.93 6.73
N GLU A 149 -4.07 -12.44 7.84
CA GLU A 149 -4.40 -13.87 7.97
C GLU A 149 -5.53 -14.29 7.01
N ASP A 150 -6.43 -13.35 6.68
CA ASP A 150 -7.52 -13.54 5.71
C ASP A 150 -7.65 -12.31 4.79
N PHE A 151 -6.99 -12.35 3.64
CA PHE A 151 -7.07 -11.29 2.62
C PHE A 151 -8.49 -11.09 2.09
N SER A 152 -9.35 -12.12 2.07
CA SER A 152 -10.73 -11.96 1.61
C SER A 152 -11.54 -11.15 2.62
N ALA A 153 -11.34 -11.40 3.91
CA ALA A 153 -11.94 -10.60 4.98
C ALA A 153 -11.43 -9.15 4.95
N LEU A 154 -10.12 -8.95 4.78
CA LEU A 154 -9.53 -7.62 4.67
C LEU A 154 -10.09 -6.86 3.45
N ARG A 155 -10.26 -7.52 2.30
CA ARG A 155 -10.90 -6.90 1.13
C ARG A 155 -12.37 -6.59 1.41
N ALA A 156 -13.13 -7.51 2.00
CA ALA A 156 -14.54 -7.27 2.33
C ALA A 156 -14.71 -6.07 3.27
N TRP A 157 -13.82 -5.92 4.25
CA TRP A 157 -13.75 -4.74 5.10
C TRP A 157 -13.52 -3.47 4.29
N ALA A 158 -12.54 -3.45 3.39
CA ALA A 158 -12.25 -2.29 2.54
C ALA A 158 -13.44 -1.93 1.63
N ILE A 159 -14.17 -2.93 1.10
CA ILE A 159 -15.40 -2.72 0.33
C ILE A 159 -16.47 -2.04 1.19
N GLN A 160 -16.72 -2.53 2.40
CA GLN A 160 -17.71 -1.93 3.30
C GLN A 160 -17.35 -0.50 3.70
N LEU A 161 -16.05 -0.24 3.94
CA LEU A 161 -15.53 1.08 4.28
C LEU A 161 -15.76 2.09 3.15
N LEU A 162 -15.51 1.70 1.90
CA LEU A 162 -15.66 2.61 0.75
C LEU A 162 -17.08 2.69 0.19
N ARG A 163 -17.96 1.75 0.55
CA ARG A 163 -19.35 1.69 0.06
C ARG A 163 -20.13 3.01 0.13
N PRO A 164 -20.02 3.84 1.18
CA PRO A 164 -20.72 5.12 1.24
C PRO A 164 -20.24 6.14 0.19
N HIS A 165 -19.06 5.94 -0.39
CA HIS A 165 -18.38 6.89 -1.27
C HIS A 165 -18.38 6.49 -2.74
N GLN A 166 -18.64 5.22 -3.06
CA GLN A 166 -18.67 4.71 -4.44
C GLN A 166 -19.84 3.76 -4.67
N VAL A 167 -20.46 3.88 -5.84
CA VAL A 167 -21.63 3.07 -6.22
C VAL A 167 -21.24 1.61 -6.52
N ALA A 168 -20.08 1.42 -7.15
CA ALA A 168 -19.57 0.12 -7.54
C ALA A 168 -18.04 0.11 -7.54
N ILE A 169 -17.45 -1.09 -7.53
CA ILE A 169 -16.02 -1.27 -7.75
C ILE A 169 -15.76 -1.21 -9.27
N PRO A 170 -14.83 -0.35 -9.75
CA PRO A 170 -14.51 -0.30 -11.17
C PRO A 170 -13.94 -1.62 -11.70
N GLU A 171 -14.19 -1.93 -12.97
CA GLU A 171 -13.71 -3.16 -13.60
C GLU A 171 -12.18 -3.32 -13.49
N HIS A 172 -11.41 -2.24 -13.68
CA HIS A 172 -9.95 -2.29 -13.58
C HIS A 172 -9.47 -2.61 -12.16
N ALA A 173 -10.18 -2.14 -11.14
CA ALA A 173 -9.90 -2.43 -9.74
C ALA A 173 -10.24 -3.89 -9.42
N GLU A 174 -11.43 -4.36 -9.81
CA GLU A 174 -11.83 -5.76 -9.64
C GLU A 174 -10.84 -6.72 -10.35
N ALA A 175 -10.38 -6.36 -11.55
CA ALA A 175 -9.44 -7.16 -12.34
C ALA A 175 -8.03 -7.26 -11.75
N LEU A 176 -7.67 -6.40 -10.78
CA LEU A 176 -6.44 -6.49 -9.99
C LEU A 176 -6.55 -7.55 -8.88
N TRP A 177 -7.76 -7.88 -8.43
CA TRP A 177 -7.97 -8.86 -7.38
C TRP A 177 -7.75 -10.29 -7.87
N ALA A 178 -6.82 -11.02 -7.24
CA ALA A 178 -7.04 -12.43 -6.92
C ALA A 178 -6.09 -12.84 -5.79
N LEU A 179 -6.48 -13.86 -5.02
CA LEU A 179 -5.63 -14.36 -3.95
C LEU A 179 -4.29 -14.90 -4.51
N PRO A 180 -3.18 -14.73 -3.76
CA PRO A 180 -1.94 -15.45 -4.05
C PRO A 180 -2.22 -16.95 -4.08
N THR A 181 -1.71 -17.63 -5.10
CA THR A 181 -1.75 -19.09 -5.21
C THR A 181 -0.62 -19.73 -4.39
N GLU A 182 -0.69 -21.03 -4.11
CA GLU A 182 0.41 -21.76 -3.45
C GLU A 182 1.77 -21.63 -4.17
N ALA A 183 1.78 -21.36 -5.48
CA ALA A 183 3.01 -21.07 -6.23
C ALA A 183 3.76 -19.81 -5.72
N CYS A 184 3.11 -18.95 -4.93
CA CYS A 184 3.72 -17.80 -4.27
C CYS A 184 4.40 -18.16 -2.93
N ASP A 185 4.30 -19.41 -2.49
CA ASP A 185 4.69 -19.87 -1.15
C ASP A 185 6.14 -20.35 -1.07
N GLY A 186 7.05 -19.57 -1.64
CA GLY A 186 8.47 -19.84 -1.52
C GLY A 186 8.99 -19.69 -0.08
N PRO A 187 10.24 -20.11 0.19
CA PRO A 187 10.85 -20.07 1.53
C PRO A 187 10.92 -18.66 2.15
N ASN A 188 10.75 -17.61 1.33
CA ASN A 188 10.73 -16.21 1.74
C ASN A 188 9.31 -15.65 1.90
N ARG A 189 8.27 -16.51 2.01
CA ARG A 189 6.88 -16.08 2.23
C ARG A 189 6.78 -15.25 3.50
N ARG A 190 6.22 -14.05 3.39
CA ARG A 190 6.05 -13.11 4.53
C ARG A 190 4.61 -13.02 5.04
N PHE A 191 3.63 -13.56 4.28
CA PHE A 191 2.21 -13.53 4.62
C PHE A 191 1.67 -14.94 4.64
N HIS A 192 1.44 -15.51 5.81
CA HIS A 192 0.82 -16.83 5.93
C HIS A 192 -0.70 -16.68 5.99
N THR A 193 -1.39 -16.98 4.89
CA THR A 193 -2.85 -17.08 4.89
C THR A 193 -3.22 -18.44 5.45
N ARG A 194 -4.21 -18.52 6.34
CA ARG A 194 -4.77 -19.83 6.69
C ARG A 194 -5.47 -20.38 5.44
N SER A 195 -4.94 -21.45 4.86
CA SER A 195 -5.67 -22.25 3.89
C SER A 195 -6.91 -22.76 4.61
N ARG A 196 -8.10 -22.43 4.09
CA ARG A 196 -9.35 -23.06 4.55
C ARG A 196 -9.40 -24.50 4.09
#